data_AF-D9VL63-F1
#
_entry.id   AF-D9VL63-F1
#
_cell.length_a   1.000
_cell.length_b   1.000
_cell.length_c   1.000
_cell.angle_alpha   90.00
_cell.angle_beta   90.00
_cell.angle_gamma   90.00
#
_symmetry.space_group_name_H-M   'P 1'
#
loop_
_entity.id
_entity.type
_entity.pdbx_description
1 polymer ?
#
loop_
_entity_poly.entity_id
_entity_poly.type
_entity_poly.pdbx_seq_one_letter_code
_entity_poly.pdbx_strand_id
1 'polypeptide(L)'
;MTLVAVSGRCQHLGDGTREGLLQVAEDPLLIGPVECPVDWTVQAARDAVTSDLHLPLSLLPDPDPKVRSAAAFVLALATGEVPRVLSALHGRLVVEDEPAVQVSLVLAVAQLAREQRDGPTRDWVRGLWSDPGRPPHVRIGAGLAWLCLVDSPAPDELRALLTDPHIRRHGDLFQQVPWISPVDSGDGLRRCVQDMLMPSVP
;
A
#
# COMPACT_ATOMS: atom_id res chain seq x y z
N MET A 1 9.21 -15.32 2.48
CA MET A 1 8.41 -14.59 1.47
C MET A 1 8.59 -13.07 1.54
N THR A 2 8.68 -12.47 2.73
CA THR A 2 8.88 -11.02 2.88
C THR A 2 10.11 -10.48 2.16
N LEU A 3 11.24 -11.22 2.17
CA LEU A 3 12.46 -10.80 1.48
C LEU A 3 12.28 -10.66 -0.05
N VAL A 4 11.51 -11.55 -0.67
CA VAL A 4 11.23 -11.52 -2.12
C VAL A 4 10.31 -10.34 -2.45
N ALA A 5 9.33 -10.05 -1.58
CA ALA A 5 8.43 -8.92 -1.78
C ALA A 5 9.11 -7.56 -1.63
N VAL A 6 10.06 -7.45 -0.68
CA VAL A 6 10.87 -6.24 -0.51
C VAL A 6 11.78 -6.01 -1.73
N SER A 7 12.30 -7.07 -2.34
CA SER A 7 13.09 -6.99 -3.57
C SER A 7 12.27 -6.67 -4.82
N GLY A 8 10.94 -6.82 -4.79
CA GLY A 8 10.03 -6.52 -5.90
C GLY A 8 9.63 -5.05 -6.01
N ARG A 9 10.31 -4.12 -5.30
CA ARG A 9 10.05 -2.67 -5.35
C ARG A 9 11.35 -1.91 -5.63
N CYS A 10 11.35 -0.93 -6.55
CA CYS A 10 12.54 -0.11 -6.88
C CYS A 10 13.04 0.73 -5.70
N GLN A 11 12.16 1.21 -4.84
CA GLN A 11 12.54 1.80 -3.56
C GLN A 11 12.46 0.72 -2.48
N HIS A 12 13.60 0.17 -2.08
CA HIS A 12 13.74 -0.90 -1.08
C HIS A 12 13.06 -0.58 0.28
N LEU A 13 12.61 0.67 0.49
CA LEU A 13 11.98 1.15 1.73
C LEU A 13 10.68 1.97 1.53
N GLY A 14 10.34 2.43 0.32
CA GLY A 14 9.28 3.43 0.12
C GLY A 14 9.59 4.74 0.86
N ASP A 15 9.77 5.85 0.15
CA ASP A 15 10.15 7.13 0.79
C ASP A 15 9.05 7.80 1.64
N GLY A 16 7.88 7.15 1.78
CA GLY A 16 6.73 7.67 2.54
C GLY A 16 5.96 8.79 1.83
N THR A 17 6.38 9.19 0.62
CA THR A 17 5.74 10.22 -0.20
C THR A 17 4.53 9.68 -0.97
N ARG A 18 3.76 10.58 -1.60
CA ARG A 18 2.65 10.18 -2.49
C ARG A 18 3.15 9.36 -3.66
N GLU A 19 4.29 9.74 -4.21
CA GLU A 19 4.91 9.06 -5.32
C GLU A 19 5.40 7.68 -4.87
N GLY A 20 6.16 7.58 -3.78
CA GLY A 20 6.87 6.36 -3.39
C GLY A 20 6.10 5.32 -2.57
N LEU A 21 5.08 5.69 -1.77
CA LEU A 21 4.47 4.73 -0.82
C LEU A 21 3.86 3.51 -1.52
N LEU A 22 3.16 3.70 -2.65
CA LEU A 22 2.58 2.62 -3.45
C LEU A 22 3.35 2.34 -4.74
N GLN A 23 4.47 3.01 -4.99
CA GLN A 23 5.25 2.79 -6.20
C GLN A 23 6.08 1.51 -6.11
N VAL A 24 6.10 0.80 -7.23
CA VAL A 24 6.75 -0.51 -7.38
C VAL A 24 7.95 -0.45 -8.34
N ALA A 25 7.92 0.41 -9.38
CA ALA A 25 9.05 0.64 -10.28
C ALA A 25 9.19 2.15 -10.61
N GLU A 26 10.41 2.59 -10.98
CA GLU A 26 10.62 3.94 -11.53
C GLU A 26 10.06 4.01 -12.96
N ASP A 27 9.72 5.22 -13.42
CA ASP A 27 9.31 5.44 -14.81
C ASP A 27 10.55 5.21 -15.71
N PRO A 28 10.51 4.35 -16.75
CA PRO A 28 11.66 4.00 -17.59
C PRO A 28 12.34 5.16 -18.36
N LEU A 29 11.98 6.41 -18.10
CA LEU A 29 12.47 7.61 -18.78
C LEU A 29 13.68 8.29 -18.10
N LEU A 30 14.12 7.85 -16.92
CA LEU A 30 15.30 8.38 -16.23
C LEU A 30 16.52 7.44 -16.39
N ILE A 31 17.16 7.52 -17.56
CA ILE A 31 18.43 6.83 -17.82
C ILE A 31 19.55 7.55 -17.04
N GLY A 32 19.87 7.06 -15.85
CA GLY A 32 21.10 7.42 -15.12
C GLY A 32 22.33 6.70 -15.70
N PRO A 33 23.54 7.29 -15.68
CA PRO A 33 24.69 6.82 -16.47
C PRO A 33 25.46 5.63 -15.86
N VAL A 34 24.84 4.83 -14.99
CA VAL A 34 25.44 3.58 -14.47
C VAL A 34 24.35 2.52 -14.43
N GLU A 35 24.14 1.86 -15.57
CA GLU A 35 23.14 0.82 -15.78
C GLU A 35 23.51 -0.48 -15.03
N CYS A 36 23.10 -0.56 -13.76
CA CYS A 36 22.66 -1.84 -13.20
C CYS A 36 21.13 -1.76 -13.17
N PRO A 37 20.39 -2.48 -14.03
CA PRO A 37 18.97 -2.23 -14.22
C PRO A 37 18.18 -2.76 -13.01
N VAL A 38 17.96 -1.89 -12.02
CA VAL A 38 17.12 -2.13 -10.84
C VAL A 38 15.72 -2.57 -11.28
N ASP A 39 15.27 -2.11 -12.44
CA ASP A 39 13.98 -2.49 -13.03
C ASP A 39 13.90 -3.95 -13.46
N TRP A 40 15.01 -4.60 -13.86
CA TRP A 40 14.96 -6.03 -14.24
C TRP A 40 14.81 -6.92 -13.01
N THR A 41 15.58 -6.70 -11.94
CA THR A 41 15.47 -7.52 -10.74
C THR A 41 14.10 -7.37 -10.06
N VAL A 42 13.55 -6.15 -10.09
CA VAL A 42 12.18 -5.86 -9.64
C VAL A 42 11.16 -6.60 -10.51
N GLN A 43 11.21 -6.44 -11.84
CA GLN A 43 10.26 -7.11 -12.73
C GLN A 43 10.35 -8.64 -12.63
N ALA A 44 11.56 -9.20 -12.56
CA ALA A 44 11.77 -10.64 -12.40
C ALA A 44 11.19 -11.17 -11.08
N ALA A 45 11.30 -10.43 -9.98
CA ALA A 45 10.68 -10.78 -8.72
C ALA A 45 9.14 -10.78 -8.82
N ARG A 46 8.57 -9.80 -9.52
CA ARG A 46 7.12 -9.69 -9.75
C ARG A 46 6.59 -10.81 -10.65
N ASP A 47 7.34 -11.17 -11.68
CA ASP A 47 6.99 -12.28 -12.58
C ASP A 47 7.05 -13.62 -11.84
N ALA A 48 8.01 -13.79 -10.93
CA ALA A 48 8.07 -14.97 -10.06
C ALA A 48 6.86 -15.03 -9.11
N VAL A 49 6.51 -13.91 -8.46
CA VAL A 49 5.29 -13.83 -7.63
C VAL A 49 4.03 -14.14 -8.45
N THR A 50 3.96 -13.62 -9.67
CA THR A 50 2.82 -13.83 -10.57
C THR A 50 2.72 -15.29 -11.02
N SER A 51 3.86 -15.94 -11.28
CA SER A 51 3.92 -17.36 -11.63
C SER A 51 3.45 -18.26 -10.48
N ASP A 52 3.74 -17.86 -9.24
CA ASP A 52 3.41 -18.62 -8.03
C ASP A 52 2.22 -18.05 -7.24
N LEU A 53 1.29 -17.33 -7.89
CA LEU A 53 0.16 -16.65 -7.22
C LEU A 53 -0.68 -17.54 -6.30
N HIS A 54 -0.76 -18.84 -6.60
CA HIS A 54 -1.49 -19.79 -5.78
C HIS A 54 -0.98 -19.85 -4.33
N LEU A 55 0.32 -19.64 -4.11
CA LEU A 55 0.93 -19.64 -2.77
C LEU A 55 0.44 -18.46 -1.92
N PRO A 56 0.67 -17.18 -2.28
CA PRO A 56 0.19 -16.06 -1.47
C PRO A 56 -1.35 -15.99 -1.39
N LEU A 57 -2.08 -16.44 -2.42
CA LEU A 57 -3.55 -16.57 -2.32
C LEU A 57 -3.98 -17.55 -1.22
N SER A 58 -3.27 -18.68 -1.07
CA SER A 58 -3.55 -19.67 -0.02
C SER A 58 -3.22 -19.19 1.40
N LEU A 59 -2.43 -18.12 1.53
CA LEU A 59 -2.00 -17.53 2.80
C LEU A 59 -2.92 -16.39 3.29
N LEU A 60 -3.85 -15.91 2.45
CA LEU A 60 -4.86 -14.93 2.87
C LEU A 60 -5.75 -15.41 4.05
N PRO A 61 -6.13 -16.69 4.16
CA PRO A 61 -6.86 -17.21 5.33
C PRO A 61 -5.96 -17.76 6.44
N ASP A 62 -4.64 -17.53 6.42
CA ASP A 62 -3.72 -18.05 7.45
C ASP A 62 -4.12 -17.58 8.85
N PRO A 63 -4.02 -18.43 9.90
CA PRO A 63 -4.35 -18.03 11.27
C PRO A 63 -3.48 -16.88 11.80
N ASP A 64 -2.23 -16.75 11.35
CA ASP A 64 -1.32 -15.69 11.79
C ASP A 64 -1.59 -14.38 11.02
N PRO A 65 -1.99 -13.29 11.70
CA PRO A 65 -2.23 -12.00 11.06
C PRO A 65 -1.00 -11.44 10.34
N LYS A 66 0.21 -11.72 10.82
CA LYS A 66 1.44 -11.27 10.14
C LYS A 66 1.61 -11.95 8.79
N VAL A 67 1.25 -13.23 8.69
CA VAL A 67 1.25 -13.98 7.43
C VAL A 67 0.20 -13.41 6.48
N ARG A 68 -1.01 -13.10 6.96
CA ARG A 68 -2.05 -12.47 6.14
C ARG A 68 -1.65 -11.09 5.59
N SER A 69 -1.07 -10.23 6.42
CA SER A 69 -0.54 -8.92 5.99
C SER A 69 0.59 -9.07 4.96
N ALA A 70 1.51 -10.02 5.18
CA ALA A 70 2.58 -10.31 4.22
C ALA A 70 2.05 -10.89 2.90
N ALA A 71 1.00 -11.72 2.95
CA ALA A 71 0.35 -12.25 1.76
C ALA A 71 -0.30 -11.13 0.94
N ALA A 72 -1.02 -10.21 1.59
CA ALA A 72 -1.57 -9.02 0.93
C ALA A 72 -0.46 -8.16 0.28
N PHE A 73 0.67 -7.98 0.98
CA PHE A 73 1.83 -7.26 0.46
C PHE A 73 2.46 -7.93 -0.77
N VAL A 74 2.65 -9.24 -0.74
CA VAL A 74 3.15 -10.00 -1.89
C VAL A 74 2.18 -9.91 -3.07
N LEU A 75 0.88 -10.06 -2.84
CA LEU A 75 -0.15 -10.02 -3.88
C LEU A 75 -0.21 -8.65 -4.58
N ALA A 76 0.11 -7.56 -3.88
CA ALA A 76 0.17 -6.23 -4.47
C ALA A 76 1.26 -6.06 -5.54
N LEU A 77 2.17 -7.02 -5.67
CA LEU A 77 3.23 -7.05 -6.68
C LEU A 77 2.82 -7.78 -7.97
N ALA A 78 1.66 -8.44 -7.97
CA ALA A 78 1.18 -9.22 -9.11
C ALA A 78 1.06 -8.35 -10.37
N THR A 79 1.62 -8.82 -11.48
CA THR A 79 1.50 -8.17 -12.80
C THR A 79 0.46 -8.87 -13.68
N GLY A 80 0.11 -10.12 -13.35
CA GLY A 80 -0.90 -10.93 -14.02
C GLY A 80 -2.05 -11.32 -13.10
N GLU A 81 -3.17 -11.77 -13.69
CA GLU A 81 -4.39 -12.19 -12.99
C GLU A 81 -4.95 -11.14 -11.98
N VAL A 82 -4.68 -9.85 -12.19
CA VAL A 82 -5.06 -8.76 -11.29
C VAL A 82 -6.55 -8.79 -10.88
N PRO A 83 -7.53 -9.07 -11.76
CA PRO A 83 -8.94 -9.18 -11.34
C PRO A 83 -9.18 -10.29 -10.31
N ARG A 84 -8.47 -11.42 -10.42
CA ARG A 84 -8.55 -12.53 -9.46
C ARG A 84 -7.95 -12.13 -8.12
N VAL A 85 -6.80 -11.46 -8.14
CA VAL A 85 -6.12 -10.97 -6.95
C VAL A 85 -6.99 -9.93 -6.22
N LEU A 86 -7.53 -8.95 -6.94
CA LEU A 86 -8.44 -7.94 -6.37
C LEU A 86 -9.68 -8.59 -5.75
N SER A 87 -10.30 -9.55 -6.43
CA SER A 87 -11.45 -10.30 -5.90
C SER A 87 -11.11 -11.02 -4.58
N ALA A 88 -9.94 -11.67 -4.50
CA ALA A 88 -9.48 -12.34 -3.30
C ALA A 88 -9.20 -11.36 -2.14
N LEU A 89 -8.56 -10.22 -2.43
CA LEU A 89 -8.28 -9.17 -1.44
C LEU A 89 -9.57 -8.55 -0.89
N HIS A 90 -10.52 -8.19 -1.76
CA HIS A 90 -11.83 -7.69 -1.34
C HIS A 90 -12.61 -8.74 -0.53
N GLY A 91 -12.62 -10.00 -0.99
CA GLY A 91 -13.27 -11.10 -0.28
C GLY A 91 -12.69 -11.29 1.12
N ARG A 92 -11.36 -11.21 1.27
CA ARG A 92 -10.72 -11.29 2.58
C ARG A 92 -11.05 -10.09 3.46
N LEU A 93 -11.06 -8.87 2.92
CA LEU A 93 -11.36 -7.65 3.67
C LEU A 93 -12.77 -7.65 4.29
N VAL A 94 -13.75 -8.31 3.67
CA VAL A 94 -15.11 -8.42 4.19
C VAL A 94 -15.18 -9.18 5.52
N VAL A 95 -14.30 -10.16 5.73
CA VAL A 95 -14.31 -11.06 6.89
C VAL A 95 -13.15 -10.85 7.84
N GLU A 96 -12.21 -9.96 7.51
CA GLU A 96 -11.03 -9.70 8.32
C GLU A 96 -11.41 -8.87 9.56
N ASP A 97 -10.88 -9.28 10.72
CA ASP A 97 -11.07 -8.64 12.02
C ASP A 97 -9.79 -7.98 12.54
N GLU A 98 -8.61 -8.40 12.08
CA GLU A 98 -7.34 -7.83 12.50
C GLU A 98 -7.09 -6.45 11.88
N PRO A 99 -6.94 -5.37 12.68
CA PRO A 99 -6.78 -4.02 12.17
C PRO A 99 -5.60 -3.81 11.22
N ALA A 100 -4.43 -4.37 11.52
CA ALA A 100 -3.24 -4.23 10.67
C ALA A 100 -3.42 -4.94 9.32
N VAL A 101 -4.14 -6.07 9.30
CA VAL A 101 -4.44 -6.81 8.07
C VAL A 101 -5.46 -6.04 7.22
N GLN A 102 -6.49 -5.46 7.83
CA GLN A 102 -7.45 -4.62 7.12
C GLN A 102 -6.77 -3.45 6.40
N VAL A 103 -5.83 -2.76 7.06
CA VAL A 103 -5.04 -1.68 6.42
C VAL A 103 -4.18 -2.24 5.28
N SER A 104 -3.50 -3.37 5.51
CA SER A 104 -2.65 -4.02 4.49
C SER A 104 -3.44 -4.41 3.23
N LEU A 105 -4.66 -4.92 3.39
CA LEU A 105 -5.55 -5.26 2.28
C LEU A 105 -6.00 -4.01 1.49
N VAL A 106 -6.33 -2.91 2.18
CA VAL A 106 -6.69 -1.65 1.53
C VAL A 106 -5.53 -1.09 0.71
N LEU A 107 -4.31 -1.09 1.26
CA LEU A 107 -3.11 -0.63 0.55
C LEU A 107 -2.77 -1.54 -0.62
N ALA A 108 -2.93 -2.86 -0.49
CA ALA A 108 -2.71 -3.81 -1.58
C ALA A 108 -3.63 -3.54 -2.78
N VAL A 109 -4.93 -3.32 -2.53
CA VAL A 109 -5.91 -2.98 -3.56
C VAL A 109 -5.57 -1.65 -4.22
N ALA A 110 -5.22 -0.63 -3.43
CA ALA A 110 -4.84 0.67 -3.95
C ALA A 110 -3.58 0.61 -4.82
N GLN A 111 -2.57 -0.17 -4.44
CA GLN A 111 -1.36 -0.35 -5.22
C GLN A 111 -1.65 -0.97 -6.59
N LEU A 112 -2.41 -2.07 -6.63
CA LEU A 112 -2.82 -2.71 -7.89
C LEU A 112 -3.64 -1.76 -8.78
N ALA A 113 -4.53 -0.96 -8.18
CA ALA A 113 -5.32 0.01 -8.92
C ALA A 113 -4.51 1.18 -9.48
N ARG A 114 -3.46 1.61 -8.76
CA ARG A 114 -2.54 2.64 -9.25
C ARG A 114 -1.87 2.21 -10.55
N GLU A 115 -1.40 0.96 -10.61
CA GLU A 115 -0.73 0.41 -11.78
C GLU A 115 -1.67 0.28 -12.98
N GLN A 116 -2.91 -0.16 -12.74
CA GLN A 116 -3.92 -0.30 -13.78
C GLN A 116 -4.61 1.02 -14.16
N ARG A 117 -4.27 2.13 -13.49
CA ARG A 117 -4.98 3.43 -13.58
C ARG A 117 -6.50 3.28 -13.39
N ASP A 118 -6.90 2.42 -12.46
CA ASP A 118 -8.30 2.06 -12.23
C ASP A 118 -9.05 3.18 -11.47
N GLY A 119 -9.98 3.84 -12.17
CA GLY A 119 -10.84 4.89 -11.62
C GLY A 119 -11.78 4.41 -10.50
N PRO A 120 -12.54 3.31 -10.68
CA PRO A 120 -13.44 2.75 -9.68
C PRO A 120 -12.81 2.51 -8.30
N THR A 121 -11.57 2.02 -8.23
CA THR A 121 -10.89 1.84 -6.94
C THR A 121 -10.67 3.16 -6.21
N ARG A 122 -10.46 4.28 -6.91
CA ARG A 122 -10.31 5.61 -6.26
C ARG A 122 -11.59 6.02 -5.54
N ASP A 123 -12.74 5.76 -6.15
CA ASP A 123 -14.04 6.06 -5.55
C ASP A 123 -14.34 5.13 -4.37
N TRP A 124 -13.96 3.86 -4.49
CA TRP A 124 -14.03 2.90 -3.38
C TRP A 124 -13.18 3.33 -2.17
N VAL A 125 -11.91 3.68 -2.39
CA VAL A 125 -11.03 4.18 -1.32
C VAL A 125 -11.58 5.49 -0.73
N ARG A 126 -12.17 6.37 -1.55
CA ARG A 126 -12.85 7.59 -1.07
C ARG A 126 -14.03 7.27 -0.15
N GLY A 127 -14.84 6.28 -0.51
CA GLY A 127 -15.94 5.81 0.33
C GLY A 127 -15.45 5.28 1.68
N LEU A 128 -14.31 4.58 1.70
CA LEU A 128 -13.76 4.01 2.93
C LEU A 128 -13.30 5.07 3.94
N TRP A 129 -12.59 6.12 3.52
CA TRP A 129 -12.11 7.13 4.47
C TRP A 129 -13.19 8.15 4.86
N SER A 130 -14.16 8.42 3.97
CA SER A 130 -15.23 9.39 4.21
C SER A 130 -16.36 8.87 5.10
N ASP A 131 -16.59 7.55 5.14
CA ASP A 131 -17.61 6.93 6.00
C ASP A 131 -17.18 6.94 7.48
N PRO A 132 -17.85 7.73 8.36
CA PRO A 132 -17.52 7.80 9.78
C PRO A 132 -17.87 6.52 10.55
N GLY A 133 -18.71 5.64 9.98
CA GLY A 133 -19.04 4.33 10.56
C GLY A 133 -17.93 3.30 10.39
N ARG A 134 -16.90 3.59 9.59
CA ARG A 134 -15.74 2.69 9.42
C ARG A 134 -14.77 2.82 10.60
N PRO A 135 -14.08 1.72 10.95
CA PRO A 135 -13.04 1.77 11.96
C PRO A 135 -11.97 2.82 11.63
N PRO A 136 -11.45 3.56 12.63
CA PRO A 136 -10.48 4.64 12.39
C PRO A 136 -9.25 4.22 11.59
N HIS A 137 -8.66 3.05 11.87
CA HIS A 137 -7.49 2.55 11.13
C HIS A 137 -7.78 2.29 9.66
N VAL A 138 -8.96 1.77 9.30
CA VAL A 138 -9.39 1.59 7.90
C VAL A 138 -9.51 2.95 7.22
N ARG A 139 -10.08 3.94 7.90
CA ARG A 139 -10.23 5.30 7.35
C ARG A 139 -8.87 5.96 7.12
N ILE A 140 -7.93 5.81 8.06
CA ILE A 140 -6.55 6.32 7.94
C ILE A 140 -5.83 5.63 6.77
N GLY A 141 -5.86 4.30 6.72
CA GLY A 141 -5.23 3.52 5.65
C GLY A 141 -5.79 3.86 4.27
N ALA A 142 -7.12 4.01 4.16
CA ALA A 142 -7.78 4.46 2.95
C ALA A 142 -7.42 5.92 2.59
N GLY A 143 -7.25 6.80 3.58
CA GLY A 143 -6.78 8.16 3.37
C GLY A 143 -5.40 8.21 2.72
N LEU A 144 -4.45 7.43 3.25
CA LEU A 144 -3.10 7.29 2.69
C LEU A 144 -3.14 6.71 1.27
N ALA A 145 -3.91 5.63 1.07
CA ALA A 145 -4.12 5.03 -0.25
C ALA A 145 -4.67 6.05 -1.27
N TRP A 146 -5.65 6.86 -0.87
CA TRP A 146 -6.27 7.84 -1.75
C TRP A 146 -5.28 8.92 -2.18
N LEU A 147 -4.47 9.43 -1.25
CA LEU A 147 -3.40 10.41 -1.55
C LEU A 147 -2.37 9.87 -2.53
N CYS A 148 -2.14 8.57 -2.55
CA CYS A 148 -1.25 7.92 -3.52
C CYS A 148 -1.91 7.66 -4.88
N LEU A 149 -3.23 7.77 -4.98
CA LEU A 149 -3.99 7.50 -6.21
C LEU A 149 -4.36 8.76 -7.00
N VAL A 150 -4.17 9.95 -6.41
CA VAL A 150 -4.57 11.22 -7.00
C VAL A 150 -3.49 12.27 -6.86
N ASP A 151 -3.32 13.08 -7.91
CA ASP A 151 -2.40 14.22 -7.90
C ASP A 151 -3.04 15.48 -7.29
N SER A 152 -4.35 15.44 -7.05
CA SER A 152 -5.11 16.55 -6.48
C SER A 152 -4.71 16.84 -5.03
N PRO A 153 -4.88 18.09 -4.56
CA PRO A 153 -4.70 18.40 -3.15
C PRO A 153 -5.68 17.59 -2.28
N ALA A 154 -5.26 17.29 -1.06
CA ALA A 154 -6.10 16.60 -0.08
C ALA A 154 -7.35 17.46 0.24
N PRO A 155 -8.57 16.88 0.19
CA PRO A 155 -9.77 17.51 0.71
C PRO A 155 -9.60 17.90 2.17
N ASP A 156 -10.29 18.94 2.61
CA ASP A 156 -10.15 19.45 3.98
C ASP A 156 -10.57 18.42 5.02
N GLU A 157 -11.57 17.59 4.72
CA GLU A 157 -12.02 16.50 5.59
C GLU A 157 -10.94 15.43 5.75
N LEU A 158 -10.26 15.08 4.65
CA LEU A 158 -9.16 14.12 4.68
C LEU A 158 -7.95 14.71 5.41
N ARG A 159 -7.65 15.99 5.20
CA ARG A 159 -6.58 16.70 5.92
C ARG A 159 -6.89 16.73 7.43
N ALA A 160 -8.12 17.06 7.81
CA ALA A 160 -8.54 17.09 9.21
C ALA A 160 -8.47 15.70 9.85
N LEU A 161 -8.90 14.66 9.14
CA LEU A 161 -8.75 13.27 9.58
C LEU A 161 -7.28 12.97 9.85
N LEU A 162 -6.40 13.14 8.86
CA LEU A 162 -4.99 12.74 8.94
C LEU A 162 -4.14 13.58 9.91
N THR A 163 -4.55 14.81 10.19
CA THR A 163 -3.87 15.69 11.16
C THR A 163 -4.44 15.60 12.58
N ASP A 164 -5.47 14.78 12.80
CA ASP A 164 -6.04 14.56 14.13
C ASP A 164 -4.95 14.02 15.10
N PRO A 165 -4.70 14.69 16.23
CA PRO A 165 -3.73 14.24 17.24
C PRO A 165 -3.96 12.80 17.73
N HIS A 166 -5.19 12.30 17.68
CA HIS A 166 -5.57 10.95 18.08
C HIS A 166 -5.09 9.86 17.11
N ILE A 167 -4.71 10.20 15.87
CA ILE A 167 -4.10 9.25 14.94
C ILE A 167 -2.82 8.64 15.52
N ARG A 168 -2.08 9.38 16.35
CA ARG A 168 -0.85 8.87 17.00
C ARG A 168 -1.07 7.59 17.79
N ARG A 169 -2.28 7.36 18.31
CA ARG A 169 -2.64 6.13 19.03
C ARG A 169 -2.60 4.89 18.15
N HIS A 170 -2.58 5.05 16.83
CA HIS A 170 -2.51 3.97 15.86
C HIS A 170 -1.08 3.70 15.38
N GLY A 171 -0.05 4.39 15.90
CA GLY A 171 1.34 4.21 15.49
C GLY A 171 1.80 2.76 15.53
N ASP A 172 1.63 2.09 16.68
CA ASP A 172 2.03 0.68 16.89
C ASP A 172 1.30 -0.31 15.97
N LEU A 173 0.07 0.03 15.55
CA LEU A 173 -0.68 -0.75 14.57
C LEU A 173 -0.06 -0.58 13.19
N PHE A 174 0.20 0.67 12.78
CA PHE A 174 0.75 0.96 11.46
C PHE A 174 2.20 0.46 11.32
N GLN A 175 2.95 0.30 12.40
CA GLN A 175 4.25 -0.39 12.39
C GLN A 175 4.16 -1.86 11.95
N GLN A 176 3.01 -2.49 12.10
CA GLN A 176 2.78 -3.87 11.66
C GLN A 176 2.35 -3.96 10.19
N VAL A 177 2.11 -2.82 9.54
CA VAL A 177 1.72 -2.74 8.14
C VAL A 177 2.98 -2.77 7.27
N PRO A 178 3.12 -3.73 6.34
CA PRO A 178 4.34 -3.92 5.54
C PRO A 178 4.80 -2.69 4.73
N TRP A 179 3.88 -1.82 4.34
CA TRP A 179 4.18 -0.58 3.61
C TRP A 179 4.78 0.52 4.48
N ILE A 180 4.60 0.46 5.80
CA ILE A 180 4.93 1.54 6.74
C ILE A 180 6.11 1.15 7.63
N SER A 181 6.22 -0.14 7.98
CA SER A 181 7.35 -0.69 8.75
C SER A 181 8.75 -0.25 8.27
N PRO A 182 9.04 -0.15 6.95
CA PRO A 182 10.38 0.25 6.49
C PRO A 182 10.66 1.76 6.60
N VAL A 183 9.63 2.57 6.80
CA VAL A 183 9.71 4.04 6.87
C VAL A 183 9.90 4.53 8.32
N ASP A 184 9.79 3.63 9.31
CA ASP A 184 9.57 4.00 10.72
C ASP A 184 10.71 3.61 11.69
N SER A 185 11.19 4.58 12.46
CA SER A 185 12.07 4.41 13.65
C SER A 185 11.43 4.96 14.96
N GLY A 186 10.10 5.05 15.02
CA GLY A 186 9.28 5.43 16.18
C GLY A 186 8.26 6.57 15.96
N ASP A 187 8.25 7.21 14.78
CA ASP A 187 7.47 8.42 14.44
C ASP A 187 6.88 8.38 12.99
N GLY A 188 6.91 7.22 12.34
CA GLY A 188 6.83 7.04 10.89
C GLY A 188 5.47 7.29 10.28
N LEU A 189 4.38 6.98 10.98
CA LEU A 189 3.04 7.36 10.50
C LEU A 189 2.88 8.89 10.45
N ARG A 190 3.39 9.61 11.46
CA ARG A 190 3.34 11.07 11.48
C ARG A 190 4.16 11.65 10.34
N ARG A 191 5.38 11.15 10.15
CA ARG A 191 6.27 11.59 9.08
C ARG A 191 5.67 11.31 7.70
N CYS A 192 5.17 10.09 7.47
CA CYS A 192 4.50 9.73 6.22
C CYS A 192 3.29 10.63 5.93
N VAL A 193 2.44 10.91 6.93
CA VAL A 193 1.33 11.86 6.77
C VAL A 193 1.83 13.27 6.43
N GLN A 194 2.87 13.74 7.11
CA GLN A 194 3.46 15.06 6.84
C GLN A 194 4.00 15.14 5.41
N ASP A 195 4.80 14.15 5.00
CA ASP A 195 5.41 14.09 3.68
C ASP A 195 4.35 13.97 2.56
N MET A 196 3.23 13.26 2.81
CA MET A 196 2.11 13.16 1.86
C MET A 196 1.22 14.39 1.79
N LEU A 197 1.11 15.17 2.86
CA LEU A 197 0.26 16.37 2.88
C LEU A 197 0.98 17.61 2.36
N MET A 198 2.31 17.59 2.33
CA MET A 198 3.12 18.63 1.70
C MET A 198 3.08 18.47 0.17
N PRO A 199 2.75 19.51 -0.60
CA PRO A 199 2.86 19.45 -2.04
C PRO A 199 4.34 19.32 -2.42
N SER A 200 4.66 18.38 -3.32
CA SER A 200 5.95 18.31 -4.01
C SER A 200 6.19 19.70 -4.64
N VAL A 201 7.14 20.46 -4.12
CA VAL A 201 7.49 21.77 -4.68
C VAL A 201 8.02 21.54 -6.10
N PRO A 202 7.54 22.27 -7.12
CA PRO A 202 8.00 22.12 -8.50
C PRO A 202 9.47 22.51 -8.69
#